data_AF-A0A1C6IPC0-F1
#
_entry.id   AF-A0A1C6IPC0-F1
#
_cell.length_a   1.000
_cell.length_b   1.000
_cell.length_c   1.000
_cell.angle_alpha   90.00
_cell.angle_beta   90.00
_cell.angle_gamma   90.00
#
_symmetry.space_group_name_H-M   'P 1'
#
loop_
_entity.id
_entity.type
_entity.pdbx_description
1 polymer ?
#
loop_
_entity_poly.entity_id
_entity_poly.type
_entity_poly.pdbx_seq_one_letter_code
_entity_poly.pdbx_strand_id
1 'polypeptide(L)'
;MSYRFMRVIVFFDLPTLTLEDKKEYRNFRKFLLKRGFAMMQESVYSKLALNMTVANGIVASVKEHKPKDGLVQMLVITEKQYSKMEYVVGEKGSTIIDSDQRTIIL
;
A
#
# COMPACT_ATOMS: atom_id res chain seq x y z
N MET A 1 -4.47 -19.46 -16.41
CA MET A 1 -3.57 -18.29 -16.54
C MET A 1 -2.82 -18.12 -15.22
N SER A 2 -1.48 -18.21 -15.22
CA SER A 2 -0.70 -18.04 -13.98
C SER A 2 -0.77 -16.58 -13.54
N TYR A 3 -1.44 -16.30 -12.42
CA TYR A 3 -1.50 -14.97 -11.82
C TYR A 3 -0.14 -14.67 -11.19
N ARG A 4 0.71 -13.91 -11.88
CA ARG A 4 2.08 -13.58 -11.42
C ARG A 4 2.15 -12.31 -10.57
N PHE A 5 1.07 -11.53 -10.54
CA PHE A 5 1.00 -10.29 -9.80
C PHE A 5 0.86 -10.52 -8.30
N MET A 6 1.54 -9.67 -7.56
CA MET A 6 1.53 -9.61 -6.11
C MET A 6 1.01 -8.24 -5.67
N ARG A 7 0.48 -8.16 -4.46
CA ARG A 7 0.10 -6.91 -3.80
C ARG A 7 0.88 -6.79 -2.50
N VAL A 8 1.54 -5.65 -2.30
CA VAL A 8 2.13 -5.29 -1.01
C VAL A 8 1.16 -4.37 -0.30
N ILE A 9 0.70 -4.76 0.88
CA ILE A 9 -0.16 -3.96 1.75
C ILE A 9 0.70 -3.45 2.91
N VAL A 10 0.57 -2.18 3.22
CA VAL A 10 1.23 -1.49 4.35
C VAL A 10 0.12 -1.04 5.30
N PHE A 11 0.21 -1.49 6.54
CA PHE A 11 -0.62 -1.05 7.66
C PHE A 11 0.25 -0.19 8.55
N PHE A 12 -0.26 0.93 9.02
CA PHE A 12 0.46 1.71 10.01
C PHE A 12 -0.45 2.34 11.05
N ASP A 13 0.05 2.45 12.27
CA ASP A 13 -0.54 3.21 13.34
C ASP A 13 0.56 4.09 13.94
N LEU A 14 0.52 5.37 13.62
CA LEU A 14 1.56 6.33 14.02
C LEU A 14 0.97 7.28 15.05
N PRO A 15 1.78 7.72 16.04
CA PRO A 15 1.33 8.73 16.99
C PRO A 15 0.91 10.01 16.26
N THR A 16 0.02 10.79 16.88
CA THR A 16 -0.47 12.06 16.33
C THR A 16 -0.64 13.15 17.41
N LEU A 17 -0.05 12.96 18.58
CA LEU A 17 -0.23 13.84 19.74
C LEU A 17 0.55 15.14 19.58
N THR A 18 1.81 15.06 19.18
CA THR A 18 2.70 16.22 19.03
C THR A 18 2.71 16.76 17.58
N LEU A 19 3.29 17.95 17.39
CA LEU A 19 3.47 18.50 16.04
C LEU A 19 4.48 17.70 15.23
N GLU A 20 5.50 17.17 15.91
CA GLU A 20 6.51 16.27 15.39
C GLU A 20 5.87 14.97 14.90
N ASP A 21 4.98 14.36 15.69
CA ASP A 21 4.25 13.14 15.33
C ASP A 21 3.41 13.36 14.06
N LYS A 22 2.63 14.45 14.03
CA LYS A 22 1.81 14.82 12.86
C LYS A 22 2.67 15.12 11.63
N LYS A 23 3.88 15.65 11.82
CA LYS A 23 4.83 15.87 10.71
C LYS A 23 5.34 14.55 10.18
N GLU A 24 5.70 13.61 11.06
CA GLU A 24 6.19 12.29 10.67
C GLU A 24 5.11 11.46 9.96
N TYR A 25 3.88 11.45 10.47
CA TYR A 25 2.73 10.86 9.79
C TYR A 25 2.59 11.39 8.36
N ARG A 26 2.62 12.73 8.19
CA ARG A 26 2.51 13.36 6.86
C ARG A 26 3.67 12.99 5.94
N ASN A 27 4.88 12.89 6.48
CA ASN A 27 6.06 12.51 5.71
C ASN A 27 5.95 11.07 5.21
N PHE A 28 5.59 10.13 6.10
CA PHE A 28 5.44 8.73 5.75
C PHE A 28 4.32 8.52 4.72
N ARG A 29 3.15 9.14 4.95
CA ARG A 29 2.05 9.14 3.97
C ARG A 29 2.49 9.70 2.62
N LYS A 30 3.19 10.84 2.60
CA LYS A 30 3.69 11.46 1.36
C LYS A 30 4.69 10.56 0.65
N PHE A 31 5.53 9.83 1.39
CA PHE A 31 6.43 8.82 0.83
C PHE A 31 5.64 7.70 0.12
N LEU A 32 4.62 7.14 0.78
CA LEU A 32 3.78 6.08 0.19
C LEU A 32 3.13 6.55 -1.11
N LEU A 33 2.49 7.73 -1.10
CA LEU A 33 1.86 8.29 -2.29
C LEU A 33 2.88 8.54 -3.42
N LYS A 34 4.04 9.13 -3.12
CA LYS A 34 5.12 9.35 -4.11
C LYS A 34 5.66 8.06 -4.70
N ARG A 35 5.63 6.96 -3.93
CA ARG A 35 6.03 5.63 -4.40
C ARG A 35 4.91 4.89 -5.13
N GLY A 36 3.77 5.52 -5.37
CA GLY A 36 2.66 4.95 -6.12
C GLY A 36 1.86 3.91 -5.32
N PHE A 37 1.85 4.03 -3.99
CA PHE A 37 0.86 3.29 -3.20
C PHE A 37 -0.51 3.95 -3.34
N ALA A 38 -1.54 3.13 -3.51
CA ALA A 38 -2.94 3.52 -3.45
C ALA A 38 -3.44 3.42 -2.00
N MET A 39 -4.23 4.41 -1.57
CA MET A 39 -4.91 4.37 -0.28
C MET A 39 -6.08 3.39 -0.37
N MET A 40 -6.12 2.38 0.51
CA MET A 40 -7.28 1.50 0.68
C MET A 40 -8.19 1.99 1.80
N GLN A 41 -7.58 2.40 2.91
CA GLN A 41 -8.21 2.99 4.09
C GLN A 41 -7.24 4.05 4.66
N GLU A 42 -7.67 4.84 5.64
CA GLU A 42 -6.87 5.97 6.18
C GLU A 42 -5.43 5.60 6.54
N SER A 43 -5.27 4.43 7.16
CA SER A 43 -4.00 3.86 7.64
C SER A 43 -3.56 2.59 6.92
N VAL A 44 -4.16 2.29 5.77
CA VAL A 44 -3.87 1.09 4.98
C VAL A 44 -3.67 1.44 3.52
N TYR A 45 -2.51 1.07 2.99
CA TYR A 45 -2.10 1.40 1.62
C TYR A 45 -1.66 0.13 0.91
N SER A 46 -1.92 0.05 -0.40
CA SER A 46 -1.48 -1.08 -1.20
C SER A 46 -0.74 -0.63 -2.46
N LYS A 47 0.12 -1.53 -2.96
CA LYS A 47 0.82 -1.33 -4.22
C LYS A 47 0.90 -2.63 -4.99
N LEU A 48 0.53 -2.56 -6.27
CA LEU A 48 0.67 -3.66 -7.21
C LEU A 48 2.15 -3.90 -7.52
N ALA A 49 2.56 -5.17 -7.52
CA ALA A 49 3.90 -5.62 -7.85
C ALA A 49 3.83 -6.69 -8.94
N LEU A 50 4.69 -6.55 -9.95
CA LEU A 50 4.63 -7.41 -11.14
C LEU A 50 4.99 -8.87 -10.85
N ASN A 51 5.77 -9.10 -9.80
CA ASN A 51 6.23 -10.40 -9.31
C ASN A 51 6.81 -10.26 -7.89
N MET A 52 7.24 -11.39 -7.32
CA MET A 52 7.84 -11.45 -5.99
C MET A 52 9.14 -10.62 -5.86
N THR A 53 9.98 -10.57 -6.90
CA THR A 53 11.23 -9.78 -6.87
C THR A 53 10.93 -8.29 -6.71
N VAL A 54 9.96 -7.77 -7.46
CA VAL A 54 9.50 -6.38 -7.34
C VAL A 54 8.87 -6.14 -5.97
N ALA A 55 8.07 -7.08 -5.46
CA ALA A 55 7.48 -6.98 -4.12
C ALA A 55 8.56 -6.87 -3.02
N ASN A 56 9.62 -7.68 -3.11
CA ASN A 56 10.76 -7.61 -2.17
C ASN A 56 11.48 -6.26 -2.23
N GLY A 57 11.66 -5.69 -3.43
CA GLY A 57 12.21 -4.34 -3.60
C GLY A 57 11.34 -3.25 -2.97
N ILE A 58 10.00 -3.37 -3.11
CA ILE A 58 9.06 -2.46 -2.44
C ILE A 58 9.18 -2.58 -0.92
N VAL A 59 9.21 -3.80 -0.39
CA VAL A 59 9.37 -4.07 1.06
C VAL A 59 10.67 -3.47 1.60
N ALA A 60 11.79 -3.63 0.88
CA ALA A 60 13.07 -3.03 1.26
C ALA A 60 12.98 -1.50 1.31
N SER A 61 12.40 -0.88 0.28
CA SER A 61 12.25 0.58 0.22
C SER A 61 11.40 1.15 1.37
N VAL A 62 10.33 0.46 1.78
CA VAL A 62 9.52 0.87 2.93
C VAL A 62 10.32 0.74 4.24
N LYS A 63 11.13 -0.32 4.40
CA LYS A 63 11.98 -0.49 5.58
C LYS A 63 13.03 0.62 5.72
N GLU A 64 13.59 1.09 4.61
CA GLU A 64 14.55 2.19 4.58
C GLU A 64 13.92 3.55 4.95
N HIS A 65 12.63 3.73 4.68
CA HIS A 65 11.88 4.97 4.93
C HIS A 65 10.89 4.85 6.09
N LYS A 66 11.16 3.95 7.04
CA LYS A 66 10.30 3.75 8.20
C LYS A 66 10.25 5.02 9.07
N PRO A 67 9.09 5.34 9.66
CA PRO A 67 8.99 6.40 10.65
C PRO A 67 9.76 6.01 11.92
N LYS A 68 10.06 7.02 12.75
CA LYS A 68 10.84 6.82 13.99
C LYS A 68 10.06 6.12 15.11
N ASP A 69 8.74 6.23 15.10
CA ASP A 69 7.85 5.72 16.14
C ASP A 69 6.55 5.19 15.52
N GLY A 70 5.75 4.48 16.32
CA GLY A 70 4.51 3.83 15.92
C GLY A 70 4.71 2.39 15.39
N LEU A 71 3.62 1.81 14.92
CA LEU A 71 3.57 0.46 14.36
C LEU A 71 3.48 0.55 12.84
N VAL A 72 4.38 -0.12 12.13
CA VAL A 72 4.28 -0.30 10.68
C VAL A 72 4.42 -1.78 10.36
N GLN A 73 3.42 -2.34 9.69
CA GLN A 73 3.36 -3.74 9.29
C GLN A 73 3.18 -3.84 7.77
N MET A 74 3.71 -4.92 7.20
CA MET A 74 3.57 -5.18 5.77
C MET A 74 3.12 -6.61 5.53
N LEU A 75 2.22 -6.79 4.57
CA LEU A 75 1.77 -8.09 4.10
C LEU A 75 1.91 -8.17 2.59
N VAL A 76 2.54 -9.24 2.10
CA VAL A 76 2.64 -9.54 0.66
C VAL A 76 1.69 -10.68 0.34
N ILE A 77 0.72 -10.42 -0.52
CA ILE A 77 -0.27 -11.41 -0.99
C ILE A 77 -0.28 -11.47 -2.51
N THR A 78 -0.88 -12.52 -3.06
CA THR A 78 -1.16 -12.59 -4.50
C THR A 78 -2.28 -11.61 -4.89
N GLU A 79 -2.26 -11.12 -6.12
CA GLU A 79 -3.35 -10.26 -6.61
C GLU A 79 -4.70 -10.99 -6.63
N LYS A 80 -4.67 -12.32 -6.79
CA LYS A 80 -5.86 -13.18 -6.68
C LYS A 80 -6.45 -13.20 -5.26
N GLN A 81 -5.63 -13.10 -4.22
CA GLN A 81 -6.11 -12.99 -2.84
C GLN A 81 -6.65 -11.58 -2.57
N TYR A 82 -5.97 -10.55 -3.06
CA TYR A 82 -6.41 -9.16 -2.93
C TYR A 82 -7.77 -8.91 -3.59
N SER A 83 -7.97 -9.39 -4.81
CA SER A 83 -9.24 -9.26 -5.55
C SER A 83 -10.41 -10.02 -4.92
N LYS A 84 -10.14 -10.99 -4.03
CA LYS A 84 -11.16 -11.71 -3.25
C LYS A 84 -11.50 -11.03 -1.92
N MET A 85 -10.96 -9.85 -1.65
CA MET A 85 -11.30 -9.09 -0.45
C MET A 85 -12.80 -8.78 -0.44
N GLU A 86 -13.47 -9.16 0.64
CA GLU A 86 -14.88 -8.88 0.85
C GLU A 86 -15.06 -7.53 1.53
N TYR A 87 -15.99 -6.73 1.02
CA TYR A 87 -16.37 -5.45 1.61
C TYR A 87 -17.67 -5.66 2.37
N VAL A 88 -17.59 -5.66 3.70
CA VAL A 88 -18.76 -5.85 4.58
C VAL A 88 -19.63 -4.58 4.60
N VAL A 89 -19.00 -3.40 4.51
CA VAL A 89 -19.66 -2.09 4.43
C VAL A 89 -18.84 -1.17 3.52
N GLY A 90 -19.51 -0.31 2.77
CA GLY A 90 -18.90 0.62 1.81
C GLY A 90 -18.59 -0.06 0.47
N GLU A 91 -18.02 0.72 -0.45
CA GLU A 91 -17.72 0.27 -1.80
C GLU A 91 -16.23 0.40 -2.11
N LYS A 92 -15.74 -0.43 -3.03
CA LYS A 92 -14.38 -0.35 -3.53
C LYS A 92 -14.20 0.94 -4.32
N GLY A 93 -13.27 1.80 -3.90
CA GLY A 93 -12.83 2.94 -4.71
C GLY A 93 -12.17 2.45 -6.01
N SER A 94 -12.72 2.79 -7.17
CA SER A 94 -12.12 2.45 -8.47
C SER A 94 -11.12 3.54 -8.88
N THR A 95 -9.84 3.31 -8.66
CA THR A 95 -8.78 4.12 -9.26
C THR A 95 -7.97 3.29 -10.24
N ILE A 96 -7.51 3.91 -11.33
CA ILE A 96 -6.68 3.25 -12.36
C ILE A 96 -5.42 2.64 -11.73
N ILE A 97 -4.87 3.28 -10.71
CA ILE A 97 -3.66 2.86 -9.98
C ILE A 97 -3.86 1.53 -9.23
N ASP A 98 -5.10 1.20 -8.85
CA ASP A 98 -5.42 -0.04 -8.13
C ASP A 98 -5.71 -1.24 -9.05
N SER A 99 -5.78 -1.01 -10.37
CA SER A 99 -6.11 -2.04 -11.36
C SER A 99 -4.89 -2.86 -11.80
N ASP A 100 -5.08 -4.16 -12.02
CA ASP A 100 -4.08 -5.04 -12.65
C ASP A 100 -4.23 -5.13 -14.19
N GLN A 101 -5.13 -4.32 -14.77
CA GLN A 101 -5.33 -4.24 -16.20
C GLN A 101 -4.07 -3.70 -16.91
N ARG A 102 -3.68 -4.38 -17.99
CA ARG A 102 -2.51 -4.01 -18.79
C ARG A 102 -2.77 -2.87 -19.77
N THR A 103 -4.03 -2.60 -20.08
CA THR A 103 -4.45 -1.59 -21.05
C THR A 103 -5.40 -0.63 -20.36
N ILE A 104 -5.09 0.66 -20.47
CA ILE A 104 -5.89 1.77 -19.96
C ILE A 104 -6.23 2.65 -21.15
N ILE A 105 -7.50 3.01 -21.31
CA ILE A 105 -7.97 3.97 -22.32
C ILE A 105 -8.42 5.21 -21.56
N LEU A 106 -7.92 6.37 -21.96
CA LEU A 106 -8.18 7.68 -21.35
C LEU A 106 -9.13 8.49 -22.22
#